data_AF-A0A925Y3R5-F1
#
_entry.id   AF-A0A925Y3R5-F1
#
_cell.length_a   1.000
_cell.length_b   1.000
_cell.length_c   1.000
_cell.angle_alpha   90.00
_cell.angle_beta   90.00
_cell.angle_gamma   90.00
#
_symmetry.space_group_name_H-M   'P 1'
#
loop_
_entity.id
_entity.type
_entity.pdbx_description
1 polymer ?
#
loop_
_entity_poly.entity_id
_entity_poly.type
_entity_poly.pdbx_seq_one_letter_code
_entity_poly.pdbx_strand_id
1 'polypeptide(L)'
;AELGTFVGPYVIAEGTSLTGTMIVPIGYVVDISSGTQAILTKTGGSETYAAWLATKFSAGELLNPVISGPQADPDGDGMGNLLEFVVGTEPKTPEQGKGPAYTTPSGIPTITLAAKTTSLSQVTVTGESGIDLINWPDAMTLTSSTPETPIAGYTTLIFTGTVAGEKRFYRLEIVSPTP
;
A
#
# COMPACT_ATOMS: atom_id res chain seq x y z
N ALA A 1 19.06 -8.22 -19.55
CA ALA A 1 19.60 -8.36 -18.19
C ALA A 1 18.68 -7.57 -17.29
N GLU A 2 17.80 -8.24 -16.54
CA GLU A 2 16.99 -7.57 -15.53
C GLU A 2 17.96 -6.97 -14.49
N LEU A 3 17.93 -5.65 -14.37
CA LEU A 3 18.64 -4.97 -13.30
C LEU A 3 18.03 -5.46 -11.99
N GLY A 4 18.86 -6.10 -11.17
CA GLY A 4 18.45 -6.66 -9.89
C GLY A 4 17.68 -5.64 -9.05
N THR A 5 16.72 -6.12 -8.27
CA THR A 5 15.91 -5.31 -7.35
C THR A 5 16.82 -4.56 -6.37
N PHE A 6 16.95 -3.24 -6.56
CA PHE A 6 17.72 -2.32 -5.71
C PHE A 6 17.01 -2.10 -4.36
N VAL A 7 17.70 -2.35 -3.25
CA VAL A 7 17.11 -2.33 -1.88
C VAL A 7 17.76 -1.29 -0.95
N GLY A 8 18.63 -0.39 -1.43
CA GLY A 8 19.29 0.58 -0.55
C GLY A 8 19.94 1.78 -1.25
N PRO A 9 20.41 2.78 -0.47
CA PRO A 9 21.16 3.91 -0.99
C PRO A 9 22.49 3.46 -1.60
N TYR A 10 22.86 4.02 -2.75
CA TYR A 10 24.10 3.68 -3.46
C TYR A 10 24.95 4.91 -3.71
N VAL A 11 26.25 4.82 -3.47
CA VAL A 11 27.19 5.88 -3.80
C VAL A 11 27.47 5.83 -5.30
N ILE A 12 26.96 6.80 -6.04
CA ILE A 12 27.10 6.87 -7.52
C ILE A 12 28.28 7.74 -7.96
N ALA A 13 28.83 8.54 -7.05
CA ALA A 13 30.07 9.28 -7.26
C ALA A 13 30.74 9.60 -5.92
N GLU A 14 32.07 9.61 -5.91
CA GLU A 14 32.91 10.02 -4.78
C GLU A 14 33.97 11.01 -5.26
N GLY A 15 34.32 11.99 -4.43
CA GLY A 15 35.34 12.98 -4.74
C GLY A 15 35.65 13.93 -3.60
N THR A 16 36.61 14.83 -3.82
CA THR A 16 36.99 15.87 -2.85
C THR A 16 36.08 17.09 -2.90
N SER A 17 35.33 17.26 -3.97
CA SER A 17 34.26 18.24 -4.13
C SER A 17 33.32 17.79 -5.25
N LEU A 18 32.06 17.54 -4.92
CA LEU A 18 31.01 17.24 -5.89
C LEU A 18 30.09 18.46 -6.03
N THR A 19 29.96 18.97 -7.26
CA THR A 19 29.05 20.07 -7.61
C THR A 19 28.41 19.77 -8.96
N GLY A 20 27.15 20.20 -9.16
CA GLY A 20 26.43 20.02 -10.43
C GLY A 20 24.95 19.72 -10.25
N THR A 21 24.28 19.47 -11.38
CA THR A 21 22.89 18.99 -11.44
C THR A 21 22.85 17.66 -12.20
N MET A 22 21.99 16.75 -11.78
CA MET A 22 21.82 15.44 -12.41
C MET A 22 20.36 15.24 -12.81
N ILE A 23 20.13 14.72 -14.02
CA ILE A 23 18.81 14.24 -14.42
C ILE A 23 18.63 12.88 -13.77
N VAL A 24 17.67 12.80 -12.84
CA VAL A 24 17.33 11.57 -12.11
C VAL A 24 16.06 10.95 -12.69
N PRO A 25 16.01 9.62 -12.88
CA PRO A 25 14.77 8.93 -13.23
C PRO A 25 13.69 9.13 -12.16
N ILE A 26 12.42 9.08 -12.57
CA ILE A 26 11.28 9.11 -11.66
C ILE A 26 11.42 7.95 -10.64
N GLY A 27 11.23 8.26 -9.36
CA GLY A 27 11.39 7.29 -8.27
C GLY A 27 12.80 7.21 -7.68
N TYR A 28 13.67 8.18 -7.99
CA TYR A 28 15.00 8.32 -7.42
C TYR A 28 15.31 9.76 -7.04
N VAL A 29 16.11 9.93 -5.99
CA VAL A 29 16.72 11.20 -5.58
C VAL A 29 18.22 11.00 -5.43
N VAL A 30 18.98 12.07 -5.68
CA VAL A 30 20.42 12.09 -5.44
C VAL A 30 20.71 13.11 -4.37
N ASP A 31 21.29 12.66 -3.26
CA ASP A 31 21.77 13.51 -2.17
C ASP A 31 23.26 13.78 -2.33
N ILE A 32 23.65 15.05 -2.40
CA ILE A 32 25.04 15.52 -2.46
C ILE A 32 25.43 16.35 -1.23
N SER A 33 24.61 16.36 -0.18
CA SER A 33 24.78 17.20 1.01
C SER A 33 26.08 16.95 1.76
N SER A 34 26.67 15.75 1.62
CA SER A 34 27.98 15.41 2.18
C SER A 34 29.15 16.18 1.53
N GLY A 35 28.95 16.74 0.34
CA GLY A 35 29.98 17.42 -0.46
C GLY A 35 31.05 16.51 -1.09
N THR A 36 31.14 15.26 -0.65
CA THR A 36 32.15 14.27 -1.09
C THR A 36 31.57 13.01 -1.70
N GLN A 37 30.27 12.76 -1.49
CA GLN A 37 29.54 11.62 -2.06
C GLN A 37 28.22 12.08 -2.67
N ALA A 38 27.87 11.48 -3.81
CA ALA A 38 26.53 11.53 -4.37
C ALA A 38 25.83 10.21 -4.09
N ILE A 39 24.76 10.25 -3.30
CA ILE A 39 24.02 9.08 -2.85
C ILE A 39 22.72 9.01 -3.63
N LEU A 40 22.58 8.00 -4.50
CA LEU A 40 21.32 7.67 -5.15
C LEU A 40 20.44 6.89 -4.18
N THR A 41 19.28 7.43 -3.87
CA THR A 41 18.24 6.75 -3.10
C THR A 41 17.04 6.52 -4.00
N LYS A 42 16.50 5.30 -4.01
CA LYS A 42 15.18 5.05 -4.60
C LYS A 42 14.14 5.74 -3.74
N THR A 43 13.73 6.95 -4.11
CA THR A 43 12.55 7.61 -3.55
C THR A 43 11.40 6.77 -4.05
N GLY A 44 10.87 5.85 -3.25
CA GLY A 44 9.79 4.96 -3.64
C GLY A 44 8.79 5.70 -4.52
N GLY A 45 8.92 5.54 -5.84
CA GLY A 45 8.09 6.22 -6.80
C GLY A 45 6.75 5.55 -6.63
N SER A 46 5.84 6.19 -5.90
CA SER A 46 4.52 5.67 -5.68
C SER A 46 3.85 5.55 -7.02
N GLU A 47 3.81 4.33 -7.56
CA GLU A 47 2.92 4.00 -8.66
C GLU A 47 1.53 4.48 -8.26
N THR A 48 0.96 5.39 -9.05
CA THR A 48 -0.38 5.88 -8.76
C THR A 48 -1.38 4.76 -9.04
N TYR A 49 -2.52 4.76 -8.35
CA TYR A 49 -3.57 3.79 -8.62
C TYR A 49 -4.00 3.80 -10.10
N ALA A 50 -4.06 5.00 -10.71
CA ALA A 50 -4.38 5.15 -12.13
C ALA A 50 -3.30 4.56 -13.05
N ALA A 51 -2.01 4.74 -12.72
CA ALA A 51 -0.92 4.15 -13.48
C ALA A 51 -0.95 2.61 -13.38
N TRP A 52 -1.16 2.09 -12.16
CA TRP A 52 -1.32 0.66 -11.93
C TRP A 52 -2.48 0.09 -12.76
N LEU A 53 -3.67 0.71 -12.73
CA LEU A 53 -4.81 0.30 -13.55
C LEU A 53 -4.47 0.21 -15.04
N ALA A 54 -3.72 1.18 -15.57
CA ALA A 54 -3.31 1.20 -16.97
C ALA A 54 -2.34 0.06 -17.34
N THR A 55 -1.67 -0.57 -16.37
CA THR A 55 -0.85 -1.76 -16.58
C THR A 55 -1.65 -3.06 -16.49
N LYS A 56 -2.75 -3.08 -15.72
CA LYS A 56 -3.54 -4.28 -15.44
C LYS A 56 -4.72 -4.49 -16.40
N PHE A 57 -5.22 -3.40 -16.96
CA PHE A 57 -6.43 -3.39 -17.77
C PHE A 57 -6.18 -2.81 -19.16
N SER A 58 -6.84 -3.40 -20.16
CA SER A 58 -6.91 -2.85 -21.50
C SER A 58 -7.74 -1.56 -21.52
N ALA A 59 -7.58 -0.75 -22.57
CA ALA A 59 -8.37 0.47 -22.75
C ALA A 59 -9.89 0.24 -22.71
N GLY A 60 -10.37 -0.91 -23.21
CA GLY A 60 -11.80 -1.25 -23.17
C GLY A 60 -12.28 -1.62 -21.75
N GLU A 61 -11.45 -2.32 -20.98
CA GLU A 61 -11.77 -2.68 -19.60
C GLU A 61 -11.75 -1.47 -18.68
N LEU A 62 -10.83 -0.51 -18.91
CA LEU A 62 -10.78 0.76 -18.16
C LEU A 62 -12.04 1.61 -18.31
N LEU A 63 -12.82 1.41 -19.39
CA LEU A 63 -14.10 2.08 -19.60
C LEU A 63 -15.26 1.38 -18.88
N ASN A 64 -15.02 0.20 -18.30
CA ASN A 64 -16.03 -0.59 -17.63
C ASN A 64 -15.80 -0.60 -16.10
N PRO A 65 -16.56 0.20 -15.33
CA PRO A 65 -16.37 0.29 -13.88
C PRO A 65 -16.71 -1.00 -13.13
N VAL A 66 -17.45 -1.94 -13.73
CA VAL A 66 -17.67 -3.26 -13.11
C VAL A 66 -16.47 -4.20 -13.27
N ILE A 67 -15.46 -3.82 -14.06
CA ILE A 67 -14.21 -4.56 -14.25
C ILE A 67 -13.05 -3.80 -13.58
N SER A 68 -12.85 -2.52 -13.90
CA SER A 68 -11.69 -1.76 -13.43
C SER A 68 -11.99 -0.77 -12.30
N GLY A 69 -13.24 -0.74 -11.81
CA GLY A 69 -13.63 0.15 -10.72
C GLY A 69 -12.94 -0.23 -9.40
N PRO A 70 -12.77 0.71 -8.44
CA PRO A 70 -12.08 0.46 -7.17
C PRO A 70 -12.59 -0.75 -6.37
N GLN A 71 -13.89 -1.03 -6.46
CA GLN A 71 -14.58 -2.12 -5.76
C GLN A 71 -14.95 -3.29 -6.68
N ALA A 72 -14.54 -3.23 -7.95
CA ALA A 72 -14.72 -4.36 -8.87
C ALA A 72 -13.74 -5.48 -8.52
N ASP A 73 -14.22 -6.71 -8.61
CA ASP A 73 -13.53 -7.96 -8.29
C ASP A 73 -13.66 -8.89 -9.52
N PRO A 74 -12.79 -8.72 -10.54
CA PRO A 74 -12.91 -9.44 -11.80
C PRO A 74 -12.58 -10.93 -11.73
N ASP A 75 -11.79 -11.33 -10.74
CA ASP A 75 -11.34 -12.71 -10.54
C ASP A 75 -12.10 -13.46 -9.44
N GLY A 76 -12.88 -12.76 -8.63
CA GLY A 76 -13.88 -13.32 -7.72
C GLY A 76 -13.29 -13.86 -6.42
N ASP A 77 -12.14 -13.34 -5.98
CA ASP A 77 -11.51 -13.77 -4.73
C ASP A 77 -11.94 -12.92 -3.50
N GLY A 78 -12.78 -11.92 -3.72
CA GLY A 78 -13.30 -11.02 -2.71
C GLY A 78 -12.46 -9.75 -2.49
N MET A 79 -11.38 -9.55 -3.25
CA MET A 79 -10.57 -8.33 -3.21
C MET A 79 -10.91 -7.39 -4.36
N GLY A 80 -11.41 -6.19 -4.04
CA GLY A 80 -11.60 -5.15 -5.05
C GLY A 80 -10.28 -4.56 -5.55
N ASN A 81 -10.26 -4.04 -6.78
CA ASN A 81 -9.06 -3.47 -7.42
C ASN A 81 -8.27 -2.46 -6.57
N LEU A 82 -8.91 -1.67 -5.71
CA LEU A 82 -8.19 -0.75 -4.84
C LEU A 82 -7.48 -1.46 -3.69
N LEU A 83 -8.09 -2.50 -3.12
CA LEU A 83 -7.44 -3.35 -2.12
C LEU A 83 -6.27 -4.12 -2.77
N GLU A 84 -6.51 -4.70 -3.94
CA GLU A 84 -5.53 -5.34 -4.80
C GLU A 84 -4.28 -4.47 -5.04
N PHE A 85 -4.48 -3.21 -5.41
CA PHE A 85 -3.39 -2.25 -5.54
C PHE A 85 -2.64 -2.03 -4.21
N VAL A 86 -3.37 -1.96 -3.10
CA VAL A 86 -2.79 -1.75 -1.77
C VAL A 86 -1.96 -2.96 -1.31
N VAL A 87 -2.46 -4.18 -1.43
CA VAL A 87 -1.77 -5.42 -1.01
C VAL A 87 -0.83 -5.98 -2.07
N GLY A 88 -0.97 -5.47 -3.29
CA GLY A 88 -0.05 -5.70 -4.38
C GLY A 88 -0.25 -6.97 -5.18
N THR A 89 -1.49 -7.43 -5.29
CA THR A 89 -1.95 -8.60 -6.03
C THR A 89 -2.34 -8.27 -7.48
N GLU A 90 -2.75 -9.29 -8.24
CA GLU A 90 -3.13 -9.19 -9.65
C GLU A 90 -4.65 -9.30 -9.88
N PRO A 91 -5.33 -8.29 -10.47
CA PRO A 91 -6.80 -8.16 -10.40
C PRO A 91 -7.59 -9.08 -11.35
N LYS A 92 -6.90 -10.07 -11.90
CA LYS A 92 -7.43 -11.06 -12.82
C LYS A 92 -6.94 -12.46 -12.47
N THR A 93 -6.32 -12.63 -11.30
CA THR A 93 -5.74 -13.88 -10.82
C THR A 93 -6.05 -14.04 -9.33
N PRO A 94 -6.91 -14.99 -8.94
CA PRO A 94 -7.29 -15.18 -7.54
C PRO A 94 -6.09 -15.44 -6.62
N GLU A 95 -5.97 -14.67 -5.54
CA GLU A 95 -4.89 -14.76 -4.56
C GLU A 95 -5.42 -14.80 -3.12
N GLN A 96 -5.31 -15.96 -2.47
CA GLN A 96 -5.77 -16.12 -1.09
C GLN A 96 -4.72 -15.65 -0.06
N GLY A 97 -5.19 -15.15 1.08
CA GLY A 97 -4.35 -14.84 2.24
C GLY A 97 -3.53 -13.55 2.12
N LYS A 98 -3.84 -12.69 1.14
CA LYS A 98 -3.23 -11.36 0.96
C LYS A 98 -4.09 -10.22 1.49
N GLY A 99 -5.40 -10.45 1.64
CA GLY A 99 -6.34 -9.49 2.22
C GLY A 99 -6.19 -9.30 3.74
N PRO A 100 -7.08 -8.50 4.34
CA PRO A 100 -7.06 -8.22 5.77
C PRO A 100 -7.22 -9.50 6.61
N ALA A 101 -6.45 -9.62 7.68
CA ALA A 101 -6.58 -10.70 8.65
C ALA A 101 -7.19 -10.19 9.95
N TYR A 102 -8.06 -11.00 10.58
CA TYR A 102 -8.70 -10.68 11.85
C TYR A 102 -8.22 -11.62 12.95
N THR A 103 -7.87 -11.05 14.12
CA THR A 103 -7.49 -11.80 15.32
C THR A 103 -8.06 -11.13 16.57
N THR A 104 -8.03 -11.84 17.71
CA THR A 104 -8.42 -11.27 19.01
C THR A 104 -7.36 -11.49 20.09
N PRO A 105 -6.13 -10.94 19.96
CA PRO A 105 -5.10 -11.08 20.98
C PRO A 105 -5.61 -10.56 22.32
N SER A 106 -5.60 -11.40 23.35
CA SER A 106 -6.13 -11.07 24.69
C SER A 106 -7.58 -10.55 24.68
N GLY A 107 -8.38 -10.96 23.70
CA GLY A 107 -9.78 -10.53 23.54
C GLY A 107 -9.95 -9.16 22.87
N ILE A 108 -8.88 -8.53 22.38
CA ILE A 108 -8.93 -7.24 21.68
C ILE A 108 -9.08 -7.49 20.17
N PRO A 109 -10.20 -7.08 19.55
CA PRO A 109 -10.39 -7.18 18.10
C PRO A 109 -9.27 -6.45 17.35
N THR A 110 -8.56 -7.17 16.49
CA THR A 110 -7.39 -6.67 15.77
C THR A 110 -7.50 -7.04 14.30
N ILE A 111 -7.42 -6.05 13.41
CA ILE A 111 -7.28 -6.26 11.97
C ILE A 111 -5.85 -5.92 11.56
N THR A 112 -5.20 -6.80 10.81
CA THR A 112 -3.90 -6.55 10.18
C THR A 112 -4.00 -6.54 8.66
N LEU A 113 -3.25 -5.66 8.02
CA LEU A 113 -3.14 -5.58 6.56
C LEU A 113 -1.67 -5.36 6.16
N ALA A 114 -1.14 -6.25 5.32
CA ALA A 114 0.17 -6.06 4.71
C ALA A 114 0.01 -5.23 3.42
N ALA A 115 0.36 -3.95 3.47
CA ALA A 115 0.23 -3.04 2.34
C ALA A 115 1.58 -2.75 1.69
N LYS A 116 1.65 -2.63 0.36
CA LYS A 116 2.82 -2.08 -0.33
C LYS A 116 3.09 -0.68 0.22
N THR A 117 4.29 -0.43 0.73
CA THR A 117 4.63 0.86 1.35
C THR A 117 4.44 2.03 0.37
N THR A 118 4.65 1.78 -0.93
CA THR A 118 4.47 2.78 -2.00
C THR A 118 2.99 3.10 -2.27
N SER A 119 2.07 2.15 -2.09
CA SER A 119 0.64 2.39 -2.35
C SER A 119 -0.01 3.23 -1.26
N LEU A 120 0.52 3.22 -0.03
CA LEU A 120 -0.03 3.96 1.11
C LEU A 120 -0.06 5.49 0.92
N SER A 121 0.73 6.04 -0.01
CA SER A 121 0.65 7.46 -0.38
C SER A 121 -0.50 7.80 -1.32
N GLN A 122 -1.18 6.78 -1.85
CA GLN A 122 -2.27 6.89 -2.82
C GLN A 122 -3.62 6.48 -2.22
N VAL A 123 -3.67 6.15 -0.93
CA VAL A 123 -4.91 5.77 -0.24
C VAL A 123 -4.90 6.26 1.20
N THR A 124 -6.09 6.43 1.77
CA THR A 124 -6.30 6.42 3.21
C THR A 124 -6.91 5.07 3.59
N VAL A 125 -6.37 4.44 4.64
CA VAL A 125 -6.92 3.20 5.21
C VAL A 125 -7.43 3.50 6.61
N THR A 126 -8.71 3.28 6.84
CA THR A 126 -9.37 3.46 8.15
C THR A 126 -9.92 2.12 8.62
N GLY A 127 -9.82 1.86 9.92
CA GLY A 127 -10.51 0.74 10.54
C GLY A 127 -11.79 1.24 11.20
N GLU A 128 -12.89 0.52 11.03
CA GLU A 128 -14.20 0.91 11.51
C GLU A 128 -14.92 -0.27 12.16
N SER A 129 -15.84 0.03 13.08
CA SER A 129 -16.69 -0.96 13.73
C SER A 129 -18.12 -0.47 13.91
N GLY A 130 -19.04 -1.43 14.01
CA GLY A 130 -20.47 -1.19 14.14
C GLY A 130 -21.19 -2.39 14.75
N ILE A 131 -22.48 -2.20 15.04
CA ILE A 131 -23.35 -3.26 15.58
C ILE A 131 -24.20 -3.92 14.49
N ASP A 132 -24.19 -3.37 13.28
CA ASP A 132 -24.82 -3.91 12.09
C ASP A 132 -23.85 -3.79 10.89
N LEU A 133 -24.28 -4.21 9.70
CA LEU A 133 -23.48 -4.14 8.47
C LEU A 133 -23.79 -2.88 7.64
N ILE A 134 -24.46 -1.89 8.24
CA ILE A 134 -24.99 -0.70 7.55
C ILE A 134 -24.34 0.56 8.11
N ASN A 135 -24.25 0.69 9.43
CA ASN A 135 -23.78 1.83 10.17
C ASN A 135 -22.44 1.52 10.85
N TRP A 136 -21.44 2.37 10.62
CA TRP A 136 -20.07 2.19 11.09
C TRP A 136 -19.62 3.40 11.93
N PRO A 137 -20.23 3.62 13.12
CA PRO A 137 -20.04 4.86 13.89
C PRO A 137 -18.70 4.94 14.62
N ASP A 138 -18.04 3.81 14.86
CA ASP A 138 -16.88 3.73 15.76
C ASP A 138 -15.60 3.47 14.97
N ALA A 139 -14.61 4.35 15.11
CA ALA A 139 -13.29 4.14 14.52
C ALA A 139 -12.46 3.14 15.34
N MET A 140 -11.72 2.26 14.65
CA MET A 140 -10.62 1.49 15.23
C MET A 140 -9.35 2.34 15.28
N THR A 141 -8.52 2.10 16.30
CA THR A 141 -7.24 2.82 16.44
C THR A 141 -6.16 2.15 15.59
N LEU A 142 -5.51 2.91 14.71
CA LEU A 142 -4.24 2.48 14.10
C LEU A 142 -3.15 2.53 15.17
N THR A 143 -2.71 1.37 15.65
CA THR A 143 -1.79 1.26 16.81
C THR A 143 -0.35 1.00 16.42
N SER A 144 -0.10 0.54 15.20
CA SER A 144 1.24 0.34 14.68
C SER A 144 1.28 0.41 13.15
N SER A 145 2.38 0.96 12.64
CA SER A 145 2.83 0.83 11.26
C SER A 145 4.30 0.44 11.29
N THR A 146 4.60 -0.77 11.74
CA THR A 146 5.98 -1.28 11.74
C THR A 146 6.34 -1.80 10.35
N PRO A 147 7.50 -1.43 9.78
CA PRO A 147 8.06 -2.16 8.65
C PRO A 147 8.49 -3.54 9.18
N GLU A 148 7.61 -4.52 9.13
CA GLU A 148 7.94 -5.87 9.58
C GLU A 148 8.69 -6.62 8.47
N THR A 149 9.90 -7.05 8.79
CA THR A 149 10.47 -8.32 8.30
C THR A 149 9.35 -9.37 8.29
N PRO A 150 9.06 -10.05 7.15
CA PRO A 150 10.05 -10.48 6.17
C PRO A 150 9.91 -9.87 4.76
N ILE A 151 8.89 -9.06 4.46
CA ILE A 151 8.60 -8.67 3.07
C ILE A 151 9.10 -7.24 2.79
N ALA A 152 10.26 -7.13 2.15
CA ALA A 152 10.79 -5.85 1.71
C ALA A 152 9.77 -5.08 0.84
N GLY A 153 9.55 -3.80 1.16
CA GLY A 153 8.61 -2.94 0.43
C GLY A 153 7.16 -2.99 0.93
N TYR A 154 6.89 -3.65 2.07
CA TYR A 154 5.58 -3.70 2.71
C TYR A 154 5.58 -3.06 4.10
N THR A 155 4.42 -2.54 4.49
CA THR A 155 4.11 -2.00 5.81
C THR A 155 2.89 -2.74 6.36
N THR A 156 3.01 -3.28 7.57
CA THR A 156 1.88 -3.90 8.26
C THR A 156 1.10 -2.81 8.99
N LEU A 157 -0.15 -2.60 8.60
CA LEU A 157 -1.09 -1.76 9.32
C LEU A 157 -1.80 -2.61 10.38
N ILE A 158 -1.87 -2.12 11.62
CA ILE A 158 -2.56 -2.80 12.72
C ILE A 158 -3.64 -1.88 13.28
N PHE A 159 -4.89 -2.29 13.13
CA PHE A 159 -6.06 -1.61 13.68
C PHE A 159 -6.59 -2.40 14.87
N THR A 160 -6.75 -1.77 16.02
CA THR A 160 -7.34 -2.39 17.21
C THR A 160 -8.65 -1.71 17.58
N GLY A 161 -9.69 -2.51 17.78
CA GLY A 161 -10.97 -2.06 18.30
C GLY A 161 -11.02 -2.09 19.82
N THR A 162 -12.14 -1.68 20.38
CA THR A 162 -12.43 -1.85 21.81
C THR A 162 -12.92 -3.27 22.08
N VAL A 163 -12.61 -3.81 23.27
CA VAL A 163 -13.15 -5.10 23.71
C VAL A 163 -14.67 -4.97 23.80
N ALA A 164 -15.37 -5.78 23.02
CA ALA A 164 -16.81 -5.67 22.87
C ALA A 164 -17.54 -6.33 24.04
N GLY A 165 -18.43 -5.59 24.71
CA GLY A 165 -19.44 -6.14 25.62
C GLY A 165 -20.66 -6.73 24.90
N GLU A 166 -20.76 -6.54 23.59
CA GLU A 166 -21.84 -7.00 22.70
C GLU A 166 -21.26 -7.48 21.36
N LYS A 167 -22.08 -8.11 20.50
CA LYS A 167 -21.66 -8.50 19.14
C LYS A 167 -21.34 -7.26 18.31
N ARG A 168 -20.19 -7.24 17.65
CA ARG A 168 -19.73 -6.15 16.78
C ARG A 168 -19.19 -6.68 15.45
N PHE A 169 -19.30 -5.87 14.42
CA PHE A 169 -18.68 -6.04 13.11
C PHE A 169 -17.50 -5.09 12.97
N TYR A 170 -16.52 -5.47 12.15
CA TYR A 170 -15.33 -4.68 11.87
C TYR A 170 -15.07 -4.68 10.37
N ARG A 171 -14.59 -3.55 9.83
CA ARG A 171 -14.14 -3.45 8.44
C ARG A 171 -12.92 -2.54 8.32
N LEU A 172 -12.21 -2.68 7.21
CA LEU A 172 -11.32 -1.64 6.71
C LEU A 172 -12.04 -0.89 5.59
N GLU A 173 -11.96 0.44 5.62
CA GLU A 173 -12.33 1.29 4.51
C GLU A 173 -11.05 1.81 3.85
N ILE A 174 -10.97 1.68 2.52
CA ILE A 174 -9.84 2.12 1.72
C ILE A 174 -10.37 3.13 0.70
N VAL A 175 -9.84 4.36 0.76
CA VAL A 175 -10.29 5.46 -0.09
C VAL A 175 -9.08 6.04 -0.80
N SER A 176 -9.12 6.13 -2.12
CA SER A 176 -8.15 6.93 -2.88
C SER A 176 -8.38 8.42 -2.60
N PRO A 177 -7.34 9.26 -2.44
CA PRO A 177 -7.54 10.69 -2.28
C PRO A 177 -8.33 11.22 -3.47
N THR A 178 -9.38 11.99 -3.18
CA THR A 178 -10.19 12.65 -4.20
C THR A 178 -9.25 13.51 -5.06
N PRO A 179 -9.32 13.44 -6.41
CA PRO A 179 -8.53 14.30 -7.27
C PRO A 179 -8.77 15.79 -7.01
#